data_AF-A0A8T4BXK4-F1
#
_entry.id   AF-A0A8T4BXK4-F1
#
_cell.length_a   1.000
_cell.length_b   1.000
_cell.length_c   1.000
_cell.angle_alpha   90.00
_cell.angle_beta   90.00
_cell.angle_gamma   90.00
#
_symmetry.space_group_name_H-M   'P 1'
#
loop_
_entity.id
_entity.type
_entity.pdbx_description
1 polymer ?
#
loop_
_entity_poly.entity_id
_entity_poly.type
_entity_poly.pdbx_seq_one_letter_code
_entity_poly.pdbx_strand_id
1 'polypeptide(L)' 'MTNKIPINDLDYVEIYAMKLREDNSFFVQQKKLIESQLYGSSSLFKNMFTCGKDFKINARKYLKEIGLI' A
#
# COMPACT_ATOMS: atom_id res chain seq x y z
N MET A 1 12.43 28.55 -1.12
CA MET A 1 12.58 27.28 -0.37
C MET A 1 14.04 27.15 -0.01
N THR A 2 14.39 27.16 1.27
CA THR A 2 15.75 26.90 1.72
C THR A 2 16.08 25.44 1.44
N ASN A 3 17.15 25.18 0.70
CA ASN A 3 17.68 23.83 0.48
C ASN A 3 18.23 23.33 1.82
N LYS A 4 17.37 22.78 2.69
CA LYS A 4 17.76 22.11 3.92
C LYS A 4 18.52 20.86 3.49
N ILE A 5 19.85 20.88 3.64
CA ILE A 5 20.70 19.72 3.41
C ILE A 5 20.40 18.75 4.56
N PRO A 6 19.85 17.55 4.30
CA PRO A 6 19.56 16.60 5.37
C PRO A 6 20.87 16.15 6.02
N ILE A 7 20.91 16.20 7.35
CA ILE A 7 22.10 15.84 8.15
C ILE A 7 21.84 14.53 8.92
N ASN A 8 20.59 14.26 9.28
CA ASN A 8 20.17 13.04 9.96
C ASN A 8 19.05 12.30 9.19
N ASP A 9 18.80 11.04 9.55
CA ASP A 9 17.78 10.20 8.91
C ASP A 9 16.37 10.80 8.98
N LEU A 10 16.05 11.51 10.07
CA LEU A 10 14.74 12.14 10.25
C LEU A 10 14.52 13.32 9.29
N ASP A 11 15.57 14.05 8.93
CA ASP A 11 15.50 15.13 7.94
C ASP A 11 15.10 14.56 6.57
N TYR A 12 15.57 13.36 6.20
CA TYR A 12 15.15 12.71 4.96
C TYR A 12 13.65 12.35 4.97
N VAL A 13 13.15 11.86 6.11
CA VAL A 13 11.72 11.55 6.29
C VAL A 13 10.89 12.84 6.20
N GLU A 14 11.34 13.91 6.85
CA GLU A 14 10.66 15.22 6.82
C GLU A 14 10.64 15.80 5.40
N ILE A 15 11.77 15.80 4.69
CA ILE A 15 11.89 16.28 3.31
C ILE A 15 11.01 15.44 2.37
N TYR A 16 11.02 14.12 2.53
CA TYR A 16 10.16 13.22 1.75
C TYR A 16 8.68 13.56 1.97
N ALA A 17 8.23 13.70 3.23
CA ALA A 17 6.85 14.01 3.56
C ALA A 17 6.42 15.39 3.04
N MET A 18 7.30 16.40 3.18
CA MET A 18 7.08 17.74 2.65
C MET A 18 6.94 17.73 1.13
N LYS A 19 7.86 17.05 0.42
CA LYS A 19 7.81 16.92 -1.04
C LYS A 19 6.56 16.17 -1.49
N LEU A 20 6.18 15.10 -0.82
CA LEU A 20 4.95 14.36 -1.13
C LEU A 20 3.70 15.25 -1.04
N ARG A 21 3.65 16.17 -0.07
CA ARG A 21 2.53 17.11 0.12
C ARG A 21 2.52 18.23 -0.91
N GLU A 22 3.68 18.80 -1.21
CA GLU A 22 3.81 20.03 -2.00
C GLU A 22 3.92 19.78 -3.51
N ASP A 23 4.61 18.70 -3.92
CA ASP A 23 4.77 18.32 -5.31
C ASP A 23 4.94 16.80 -5.43
N ASN A 24 3.82 16.14 -5.72
CA ASN A 24 3.76 14.69 -5.81
C ASN A 24 4.26 14.11 -7.14
N SER A 25 4.73 14.95 -8.08
CA SER A 25 5.19 14.51 -9.41
C SER A 25 6.39 13.55 -9.33
N PHE A 26 7.27 13.73 -8.34
CA PHE A 26 8.41 12.86 -8.09
C PHE A 26 8.01 11.45 -7.60
N PHE A 27 6.79 11.27 -7.11
CA PHE A 27 6.32 10.02 -6.50
C PHE A 27 5.39 9.21 -7.41
N VAL A 28 5.25 9.61 -8.68
CA VAL A 28 4.37 8.95 -9.65
C VAL A 28 4.72 7.47 -9.82
N GLN A 29 6.01 7.13 -9.86
CA GLN A 29 6.43 5.74 -9.97
C GLN A 29 6.10 4.92 -8.73
N GLN A 30 6.29 5.50 -7.54
CA GLN A 30 5.96 4.84 -6.28
C GLN A 30 4.46 4.63 -6.15
N LYS A 31 3.65 5.61 -6.56
CA LYS A 31 2.19 5.46 -6.66
C LYS A 31 1.82 4.32 -7.59
N LYS A 32 2.43 4.24 -8.79
CA LYS A 32 2.18 3.15 -9.74
C LYS A 32 2.54 1.77 -9.17
N LEU A 33 3.61 1.69 -8.38
CA LEU A 33 4.01 0.46 -7.70
C LEU A 33 3.00 0.06 -6.62
N ILE A 34 2.57 1.00 -5.79
CA ILE A 34 1.56 0.75 -4.75
C ILE A 34 0.24 0.32 -5.39
N GLU A 35 -0.18 1.00 -6.46
CA GLU A 35 -1.38 0.65 -7.22
C GLU A 35 -1.26 -0.75 -7.81
N SER A 36 -0.13 -1.11 -8.45
CA SER A 36 0.03 -2.45 -9.01
C SER A 36 -0.03 -3.54 -7.95
N GLN A 37 0.53 -3.30 -6.75
CA GLN A 37 0.43 -4.21 -5.62
C GLN A 37 -1.01 -4.34 -5.09
N LEU A 38 -1.73 -3.23 -5.00
CA LEU A 38 -3.15 -3.23 -4.61
C LEU A 38 -4.01 -3.98 -5.62
N TYR A 39 -3.82 -3.73 -6.92
CA TYR A 39 -4.53 -4.44 -7.99
C TYR A 39 -4.20 -5.93 -8.01
N GLY A 40 -2.92 -6.29 -7.90
CA GLY A 40 -2.46 -7.68 -7.84
C GLY A 40 -3.06 -8.42 -6.65
N SER A 41 -2.98 -7.82 -5.46
CA SER A 41 -3.54 -8.40 -4.23
C SER A 41 -5.06 -8.52 -4.32
N SER A 42 -5.74 -7.49 -4.81
CA SER A 42 -7.20 -7.51 -5.00
C SER A 42 -7.62 -8.63 -5.95
N SER A 43 -6.91 -8.81 -7.07
CA SER A 43 -7.15 -9.89 -8.03
C SER A 43 -6.96 -11.27 -7.38
N LEU A 44 -5.84 -11.46 -6.68
CA LEU A 44 -5.54 -12.71 -5.99
C LEU A 44 -6.62 -13.06 -4.97
N PHE A 45 -7.02 -12.12 -4.11
CA PHE A 45 -8.06 -12.37 -3.10
C PHE A 45 -9.44 -12.60 -3.71
N LYS A 46 -9.78 -11.93 -4.81
CA LYS A 46 -11.02 -12.20 -5.55
C LYS A 46 -11.04 -13.62 -6.11
N ASN A 47 -9.93 -14.11 -6.65
CA ASN A 47 -9.82 -15.48 -7.15
C ASN A 47 -9.86 -16.49 -6.00
N MET A 48 -9.25 -16.17 -4.86
CA MET A 48 -9.18 -17.07 -3.71
C MET A 48 -10.50 -17.17 -2.94
N PHE A 49 -11.22 -16.06 -2.78
CA PHE A 49 -12.41 -15.98 -1.92
C PHE A 49 -13.72 -15.74 -2.67
N THR A 50 -13.69 -15.58 -3.99
CA THR A 50 -14.81 -15.18 -4.86
C THR A 50 -15.31 -13.75 -4.58
N CYS A 51 -15.95 -13.11 -5.56
CA CYS A 51 -16.45 -11.73 -5.43
C CYS A 51 -17.83 -11.67 -4.75
N GLY A 52 -18.10 -10.57 -4.06
CA GLY A 52 -19.45 -10.24 -3.58
C GLY A 52 -19.80 -10.87 -2.23
N LYS A 53 -21.00 -11.45 -2.12
CA LYS A 53 -21.58 -11.92 -0.84
C LYS A 53 -20.75 -13.04 -0.18
N ASP A 54 -20.04 -13.84 -0.99
CA ASP A 54 -19.31 -15.01 -0.52
C ASP A 54 -17.87 -14.73 -0.08
N PHE A 55 -17.31 -13.56 -0.42
CA PHE A 55 -15.94 -13.18 -0.09
C PHE A 55 -15.65 -13.35 1.41
N LYS A 56 -16.51 -12.79 2.27
CA LYS A 56 -16.33 -12.85 3.72
C LYS A 56 -16.45 -14.28 4.26
N ILE A 57 -17.36 -15.07 3.70
CA ILE A 57 -17.58 -16.46 4.13
C ILE A 57 -16.35 -17.30 3.80
N ASN A 58 -15.85 -17.21 2.57
CA ASN A 58 -14.69 -17.98 2.12
C ASN A 58 -13.40 -17.51 2.78
N ALA A 59 -13.22 -16.20 2.97
CA ALA A 59 -12.11 -15.67 3.75
C ALA A 59 -12.14 -16.20 5.19
N ARG A 60 -13.31 -16.26 5.83
CA ARG A 60 -13.44 -16.80 7.18
C ARG A 60 -13.16 -18.30 7.26
N LYS A 61 -13.58 -19.07 6.25
CA LYS A 61 -13.24 -20.50 6.14
C LYS A 61 -11.73 -20.70 6.07
N TYR A 62 -11.07 -19.98 5.16
CA TYR A 62 -9.62 -20.01 5.02
C TYR A 62 -8.89 -19.66 6.32
N LEU A 63 -9.28 -18.57 7.00
CA LEU A 63 -8.65 -18.16 8.26
C LEU A 63 -8.79 -19.21 9.37
N LYS A 64 -9.92 -19.93 9.42
CA LYS A 64 -10.09 -21.07 10.34
C LYS A 64 -9.19 -22.24 9.99
N GLU A 65 -9.07 -22.57 8.70
CA GLU A 65 -8.22 -23.67 8.22
C GLU A 65 -6.74 -23.46 8.56
N ILE A 66 -6.27 -22.21 8.53
CA ILE A 66 -4.89 -21.86 8.90
C ILE A 66 -4.69 -21.49 10.38
N GLY A 67 -5.74 -21.60 11.21
CA GLY A 67 -5.67 -21.39 12.66
C GLY A 67 -5.45 -19.94 13.09
N LEU A 68 -5.82 -18.96 12.27
CA LEU A 68 -5.72 -17.54 12.63
C LEU A 68 -6.97 -17.03 13.38
N ILE A 69 -8.09 -17.75 13.30
CA ILE A 69 -9.34 -17.49 14.04
C ILE A 69 -10.08 -18.78 14.40
#